data_AF-A0A1Z9H0U7-F1
#
_entry.id   AF-A0A1Z9H0U7-F1
#
_cell.length_a   1.000
_cell.length_b   1.000
_cell.length_c   1.000
_cell.angle_alpha   90.00
_cell.angle_beta   90.00
_cell.angle_gamma   90.00
#
_symmetry.space_group_name_H-M   'P 1'
#
loop_
_entity.id
_entity.type
_entity.pdbx_description
1 polymer ?
#
loop_
_entity_poly.entity_id
_entity_poly.type
_entity_poly.pdbx_seq_one_letter_code
_entity_poly.pdbx_strand_id
1 'polypeptide(L)'
;MINWYGLVSKDLGKLPDCIDYYMKQLDEARVEAGLVGNIERNASQIPGVVEHRFNQLQEIEAILEHLNIELRRTRARHYKKFLEAYQRALTSRDAEKYIDGEDEVVAMSQLLNEFALVRNKYLGLLKAIDAKQFQINNIVKLRVAGLDDAELYSKTSR
;
A
#
# COMPACT_ATOMS: atom_id res chain seq x y z
N MET A 1 -14.75 -13.20 -1.45
CA MET A 1 -13.95 -11.97 -1.27
C MET A 1 -14.90 -10.80 -1.47
N ILE A 2 -14.93 -9.84 -0.56
CA ILE A 2 -15.73 -8.63 -0.73
C ILE A 2 -15.08 -7.81 -1.86
N ASN A 3 -15.85 -7.36 -2.85
CA ASN A 3 -15.35 -6.52 -3.93
C ASN A 3 -15.39 -5.06 -3.47
N TRP A 4 -14.33 -4.61 -2.78
CA TRP A 4 -14.24 -3.26 -2.25
C TRP A 4 -14.10 -2.22 -3.34
N TYR A 5 -13.38 -2.54 -4.42
CA TYR A 5 -13.29 -1.66 -5.58
C TYR A 5 -14.69 -1.28 -6.09
N GLY A 6 -15.54 -2.28 -6.35
CA GLY A 6 -16.89 -2.04 -6.85
C GLY A 6 -17.81 -1.29 -5.87
N LEU A 7 -17.57 -1.40 -4.55
CA LEU A 7 -18.33 -0.67 -3.54
C LEU A 7 -17.89 0.80 -3.46
N VAL A 8 -16.59 1.04 -3.33
CA VAL A 8 -16.02 2.39 -3.21
C VAL A 8 -16.21 3.18 -4.51
N SER A 9 -16.06 2.55 -5.68
CA SER A 9 -16.29 3.23 -6.96
C SER A 9 -17.73 3.68 -7.18
N LYS A 10 -18.70 3.07 -6.48
CA LYS A 10 -20.11 3.49 -6.52
C LYS A 10 -20.42 4.53 -5.46
N ASP A 11 -19.79 4.42 -4.30
CA ASP A 11 -20.05 5.27 -3.13
C ASP A 11 -18.75 5.48 -2.33
N LEU A 12 -18.18 6.67 -2.46
CA LEU A 12 -16.98 7.07 -1.69
C LEU A 12 -17.23 7.10 -0.18
N GLY A 13 -18.49 7.16 0.26
CA GLY A 13 -18.87 7.04 1.67
C GLY A 13 -18.52 5.67 2.29
N LYS A 14 -18.20 4.67 1.46
CA LYS A 14 -17.73 3.34 1.90
C LYS A 14 -16.22 3.28 2.16
N LEU A 15 -15.48 4.34 1.88
CA LEU A 15 -14.02 4.32 2.04
C LEU A 15 -13.55 4.11 3.50
N PRO A 16 -14.18 4.69 4.54
CA PRO A 16 -13.80 4.41 5.92
C PRO A 16 -13.92 2.91 6.28
N ASP A 17 -15.06 2.29 5.96
CA ASP A 17 -15.28 0.86 6.19
C ASP A 17 -14.26 0.00 5.43
N CYS A 18 -13.89 0.44 4.22
CA CYS A 18 -12.87 -0.22 3.40
C CYS A 18 -11.48 -0.15 4.04
N ILE A 19 -11.11 1.01 4.59
CA ILE A 19 -9.84 1.20 5.31
C ILE A 19 -9.79 0.29 6.53
N ASP A 20 -10.84 0.29 7.34
CA ASP A 20 -10.94 -0.55 8.55
C ASP A 20 -10.82 -2.04 8.21
N TYR A 21 -11.48 -2.48 7.14
CA TYR A 21 -11.38 -3.85 6.65
C TYR A 21 -9.92 -4.23 6.33
N TYR A 22 -9.22 -3.44 5.51
CA TYR A 22 -7.85 -3.75 5.12
C TYR A 22 -6.87 -3.60 6.29
N MET A 23 -7.09 -2.65 7.20
CA MET A 23 -6.27 -2.51 8.40
C MET A 23 -6.40 -3.73 9.32
N LYS A 24 -7.61 -4.25 9.51
CA LYS A 24 -7.83 -5.49 10.25
C LYS A 24 -7.17 -6.69 9.57
N GLN A 25 -7.34 -6.82 8.25
CA GLN A 25 -6.70 -7.88 7.46
C GLN A 25 -5.17 -7.82 7.54
N LEU A 26 -4.60 -6.61 7.52
CA LEU A 26 -3.18 -6.38 7.66
C LEU A 26 -2.68 -6.83 9.05
N ASP A 27 -3.38 -6.48 10.12
CA ASP A 27 -2.99 -6.88 11.48
C ASP A 27 -3.03 -8.40 11.67
N GLU A 28 -4.04 -9.06 11.12
CA GLU A 28 -4.10 -10.53 11.03
C GLU A 28 -2.93 -11.10 10.22
N ALA A 29 -2.50 -10.44 9.14
CA ALA A 29 -1.43 -10.92 8.28
C ALA A 29 -0.02 -10.81 8.87
N ARG A 30 0.19 -9.97 9.89
CA ARG A 30 1.55 -9.74 10.45
C ARG A 30 2.21 -11.02 10.96
N VAL A 31 1.42 -11.94 11.52
CA VAL A 31 1.95 -13.22 12.03
C VAL A 31 2.47 -14.11 10.91
N GLU A 32 1.98 -13.94 9.68
CA GLU A 32 2.38 -14.72 8.51
C GLU A 32 3.82 -14.42 8.08
N ALA A 33 4.32 -13.22 8.41
CA ALA A 33 5.71 -12.81 8.17
C ALA A 33 6.70 -13.41 9.20
N GLY A 34 6.21 -13.94 10.33
CA GLY A 34 7.06 -14.62 11.32
C GLY A 34 7.52 -16.00 10.85
N LEU A 35 8.69 -16.45 11.28
CA LEU A 35 9.21 -17.79 11.01
C LEU A 35 9.14 -18.62 12.31
N VAL A 36 8.13 -19.49 12.41
CA VAL A 36 7.93 -20.37 13.59
C VAL A 36 7.65 -21.79 13.12
N GLY A 37 8.23 -22.78 13.83
CA GLY A 37 7.97 -24.19 13.60
C GLY A 37 8.79 -24.80 12.46
N ASN A 38 8.16 -25.67 11.68
CA ASN A 38 8.82 -26.49 10.66
C ASN A 38 9.11 -25.71 9.37
N ILE A 39 10.32 -25.87 8.81
CA ILE A 39 10.81 -25.11 7.66
C ILE A 39 10.09 -25.50 6.37
N GLU A 40 9.90 -26.80 6.13
CA GLU A 40 9.26 -27.32 4.92
C GLU A 40 7.81 -26.84 4.82
N ARG A 41 7.08 -26.85 5.94
CA ARG A 41 5.72 -26.33 6.03
C ARG A 41 5.67 -24.82 5.77
N ASN A 42 6.60 -24.05 6.34
CA ASN A 42 6.67 -22.62 6.08
C ASN A 42 6.96 -22.36 4.58
N ALA A 43 7.90 -23.10 3.99
CA ALA A 43 8.27 -22.97 2.58
C ALA A 43 7.09 -23.29 1.65
N SER A 44 6.31 -24.34 1.95
CA SER A 44 5.16 -24.73 1.11
C SER A 44 3.98 -23.76 1.20
N GLN A 45 3.83 -23.03 2.31
CA GLN A 45 2.70 -22.12 2.54
C GLN A 45 2.92 -20.72 1.96
N ILE A 46 4.18 -20.26 1.87
CA ILE A 46 4.52 -18.90 1.40
C ILE A 46 3.88 -18.52 0.07
N PRO A 47 3.89 -19.35 -0.99
CA PRO A 47 3.30 -18.96 -2.27
C PRO A 47 1.82 -18.58 -2.17
N GLY A 48 1.04 -19.34 -1.40
CA GLY A 48 -0.39 -19.04 -1.20
C GLY A 48 -0.61 -17.78 -0.36
N VAL A 49 0.23 -17.54 0.64
CA VAL A 49 0.20 -16.30 1.44
C VAL A 49 0.54 -15.10 0.56
N VAL A 50 1.61 -15.18 -0.23
CA VAL A 50 2.03 -14.11 -1.15
C VAL A 50 0.93 -13.79 -2.14
N GLU A 51 0.35 -14.80 -2.79
CA GLU A 51 -0.74 -14.62 -3.75
C GLU A 51 -1.94 -13.89 -3.12
N HIS A 52 -2.37 -14.34 -1.94
CA HIS A 52 -3.50 -13.76 -1.25
C HIS A 52 -3.27 -12.29 -0.86
N ARG A 53 -2.10 -11.99 -0.26
CA ARG A 53 -1.76 -10.64 0.20
C ARG A 53 -1.43 -9.70 -0.95
N PHE A 54 -0.85 -10.22 -2.03
CA PHE A 54 -0.60 -9.45 -3.25
C PHE A 54 -1.91 -9.06 -3.92
N ASN A 55 -2.90 -9.95 -4.02
CA ASN A 55 -4.23 -9.59 -4.54
C ASN A 55 -4.92 -8.49 -3.72
N GLN A 56 -4.82 -8.54 -2.39
CA GLN A 56 -5.32 -7.45 -1.53
C GLN A 56 -4.63 -6.12 -1.84
N LEU A 57 -3.29 -6.13 -2.00
CA LEU A 57 -2.55 -4.94 -2.41
C LEU A 57 -3.00 -4.43 -3.79
N GLN A 58 -3.23 -5.31 -4.76
CA GLN A 58 -3.68 -4.91 -6.10
C GLN A 58 -5.06 -4.27 -6.07
N GLU A 59 -5.98 -4.76 -5.24
CA GLU A 59 -7.30 -4.13 -5.06
C GLU A 59 -7.17 -2.75 -4.40
N ILE A 60 -6.31 -2.60 -3.39
CA ILE A 60 -5.99 -1.30 -2.79
C ILE A 60 -5.41 -0.34 -3.84
N GLU A 61 -4.48 -0.80 -4.68
CA GLU A 61 -3.91 0.05 -5.74
C GLU A 61 -4.97 0.48 -6.77
N ALA A 62 -5.90 -0.40 -7.13
CA ALA A 62 -7.00 -0.08 -8.02
C ALA A 62 -7.95 0.99 -7.41
N ILE A 63 -8.27 0.89 -6.12
CA ILE A 63 -9.07 1.90 -5.41
C ILE A 63 -8.32 3.23 -5.34
N LEU A 64 -7.02 3.20 -5.03
CA LEU A 64 -6.20 4.41 -4.96
C LEU A 64 -6.14 5.13 -6.33
N GLU A 65 -6.04 4.40 -7.44
CA GLU A 65 -6.11 5.00 -8.78
C GLU A 65 -7.49 5.59 -9.07
N HIS A 66 -8.57 4.92 -8.64
CA HIS A 66 -9.91 5.49 -8.74
C HIS A 66 -10.04 6.83 -8.00
N LEU A 67 -9.51 6.92 -6.78
CA LEU A 67 -9.47 8.19 -6.02
C LEU A 67 -8.64 9.27 -6.73
N ASN A 68 -7.52 8.91 -7.36
CA ASN A 68 -6.73 9.83 -8.19
C ASN A 68 -7.53 10.35 -9.40
N ILE A 69 -8.30 9.48 -10.06
CA ILE A 69 -9.17 9.87 -11.18
C ILE A 69 -10.22 10.88 -10.70
N GLU A 70 -10.87 10.63 -9.57
CA GLU A 70 -11.88 11.54 -9.01
C GLU A 70 -11.26 12.88 -8.56
N LEU A 71 -10.05 12.88 -7.99
CA LEU A 71 -9.31 14.11 -7.68
C LEU A 71 -9.04 14.93 -8.96
N ARG A 72 -8.56 14.30 -10.03
CA ARG A 72 -8.33 14.96 -11.33
C ARG A 72 -9.63 15.54 -11.89
N ARG A 73 -10.75 14.82 -11.77
CA ARG A 73 -12.09 15.31 -12.16
C ARG A 73 -12.49 16.55 -11.37
N THR A 74 -12.29 16.54 -10.06
CA THR A 74 -12.62 17.68 -9.19
C THR A 74 -11.76 18.91 -9.48
N ARG A 75 -10.44 18.73 -9.65
CA ARG A 75 -9.54 19.82 -10.09
C ARG A 75 -9.97 20.41 -11.44
N ALA A 76 -10.36 19.58 -12.40
CA ALA A 76 -10.85 20.05 -13.70
C ALA A 76 -12.17 20.83 -13.62
N ARG A 77 -13.08 20.48 -12.69
CA ARG A 77 -14.32 21.24 -12.43
C ARG A 77 -14.01 22.64 -11.91
N HIS A 78 -13.11 22.74 -10.93
CA HIS A 78 -12.67 24.04 -10.39
C HIS A 78 -11.92 24.86 -11.44
N TYR A 79 -11.03 24.23 -12.21
CA TYR A 79 -10.30 24.88 -13.31
C TYR A 79 -11.21 25.60 -14.30
N LYS A 80 -12.29 24.94 -14.73
CA LYS A 80 -13.29 25.56 -15.63
C LYS A 80 -13.94 26.80 -14.99
N LYS A 81 -14.34 26.71 -13.72
CA LYS A 81 -14.94 27.85 -12.98
C LYS A 81 -13.98 29.04 -12.90
N PHE A 82 -12.70 28.80 -12.62
CA PHE A 82 -11.70 29.87 -12.56
C PHE A 82 -11.47 30.53 -13.91
N LEU A 83 -11.42 29.76 -15.00
CA LEU A 83 -11.30 30.32 -16.34
C LEU A 83 -12.52 31.16 -16.74
N GLU A 84 -13.72 30.71 -16.37
CA GLU A 84 -14.97 31.43 -16.65
C GLU A 84 -15.08 32.73 -15.83
N ALA A 85 -14.69 32.70 -14.55
CA ALA A 85 -14.79 33.84 -13.65
C ALA A 85 -13.69 34.91 -13.86
N TYR A 86 -12.50 34.52 -14.31
CA TYR A 86 -11.32 35.39 -14.35
C TYR A 86 -10.68 35.53 -15.74
N GLN A 87 -11.50 35.51 -16.81
CA GLN A 87 -11.06 35.55 -18.22
C GLN A 87 -10.01 36.61 -18.61
N ARG A 88 -9.79 37.65 -17.80
CA ARG A 88 -8.83 38.74 -18.08
C ARG A 88 -7.76 38.96 -17.00
N ALA A 89 -7.80 38.24 -15.88
CA ALA A 89 -6.99 38.56 -14.70
C ALA A 89 -6.05 37.45 -14.23
N LEU A 90 -6.36 36.18 -14.53
CA LEU A 90 -5.65 35.05 -13.95
C LEU A 90 -4.80 34.33 -15.00
N THR A 91 -3.53 34.09 -14.68
CA THR A 91 -2.70 33.20 -15.48
C THR A 91 -3.07 31.74 -15.20
N SER A 92 -2.87 30.85 -16.18
CA SER A 92 -3.11 29.40 -16.03
C SER A 92 -2.42 28.82 -14.78
N ARG A 93 -1.21 29.29 -14.47
CA ARG A 93 -0.42 28.84 -13.33
C ARG A 93 -0.97 29.32 -12.00
N ASP A 94 -1.52 30.53 -11.94
CA ASP A 94 -2.15 31.04 -10.73
C ASP A 94 -3.45 30.29 -10.47
N ALA A 95 -4.24 30.00 -11.52
CA ALA A 95 -5.45 29.19 -11.42
C ALA A 95 -5.18 27.81 -10.80
N GLU A 96 -4.13 27.10 -11.23
CA GLU A 96 -3.75 25.81 -10.66
C GLU A 96 -3.46 25.90 -9.15
N LYS A 97 -2.77 26.94 -8.69
CA LYS A 97 -2.49 27.13 -7.25
C LYS A 97 -3.76 27.39 -6.43
N TYR A 98 -4.69 28.18 -6.97
CA TYR A 98 -5.96 28.42 -6.28
C TYR A 98 -6.80 27.15 -6.17
N ILE A 99 -6.85 26.34 -7.24
CA ILE A 99 -7.55 25.06 -7.26
C ILE A 99 -6.99 24.09 -6.21
N ASP A 100 -5.66 24.06 -6.06
CA ASP A 100 -5.02 23.20 -5.06
C ASP A 100 -5.32 23.65 -3.62
N GLY A 101 -5.77 24.89 -3.43
CA GLY A 101 -6.27 25.43 -2.16
C GLY A 101 -7.78 25.30 -1.95
N GLU A 102 -8.54 24.80 -2.92
CA GLU A 102 -9.99 24.59 -2.77
C GLU A 102 -10.27 23.50 -1.73
N ASP A 103 -11.20 23.77 -0.80
CA ASP A 103 -11.51 22.87 0.32
C ASP A 103 -11.83 21.44 -0.15
N GLU A 104 -12.59 21.29 -1.24
CA GLU A 104 -12.95 19.99 -1.82
C GLU A 104 -11.71 19.24 -2.37
N VAL A 105 -10.75 19.95 -2.97
CA VAL A 105 -9.51 19.37 -3.50
C VAL A 105 -8.58 18.96 -2.36
N VAL A 106 -8.47 19.81 -1.33
CA VAL A 106 -7.67 19.53 -0.14
C VAL A 106 -8.22 18.32 0.61
N ALA A 107 -9.53 18.26 0.87
CA ALA A 107 -10.17 17.14 1.54
C ALA A 107 -9.97 15.82 0.79
N MET A 108 -10.18 15.82 -0.54
CA MET A 108 -9.95 14.64 -1.37
C MET A 108 -8.47 14.21 -1.37
N SER A 109 -7.54 15.17 -1.36
CA SER A 109 -6.10 14.89 -1.32
C SER A 109 -5.67 14.29 0.03
N GLN A 110 -6.25 14.75 1.14
CA GLN A 110 -6.02 14.16 2.46
C GLN A 110 -6.53 12.72 2.53
N LEU A 111 -7.73 12.47 2.00
CA LEU A 111 -8.33 11.13 1.92
C LEU A 111 -7.47 10.17 1.09
N LEU A 112 -6.95 10.65 -0.04
CA LEU A 112 -6.05 9.90 -0.90
C LEU A 112 -4.75 9.55 -0.17
N ASN A 113 -4.18 10.49 0.58
CA ASN A 113 -2.97 10.26 1.37
C ASN A 113 -3.19 9.22 2.48
N GLU A 114 -4.34 9.26 3.16
CA GLU A 114 -4.71 8.25 4.14
C GLU A 114 -4.83 6.85 3.50
N PHE A 115 -5.49 6.75 2.35
CA PHE A 115 -5.60 5.48 1.64
C PHE A 115 -4.25 5.00 1.08
N ALA A 116 -3.39 5.91 0.64
CA ALA A 116 -2.02 5.59 0.23
C ALA A 116 -1.17 5.03 1.38
N LEU A 117 -1.43 5.44 2.63
CA LEU A 117 -0.78 4.84 3.80
C LEU A 117 -1.16 3.37 3.97
N VAL A 118 -2.42 2.99 3.71
CA VAL A 118 -2.86 1.58 3.72
C VAL A 118 -2.07 0.78 2.67
N ARG A 119 -1.97 1.29 1.44
CA ARG A 119 -1.15 0.70 0.37
C ARG A 119 0.30 0.49 0.80
N ASN A 120 0.91 1.50 1.39
CA ASN A 120 2.31 1.45 1.85
C ASN A 120 2.52 0.39 2.95
N LYS A 121 1.55 0.21 3.84
CA LYS A 121 1.61 -0.84 4.86
C LYS A 121 1.57 -2.25 4.25
N TYR A 122 0.73 -2.47 3.24
CA TYR A 122 0.69 -3.73 2.50
C TYR A 122 1.98 -4.01 1.72
N LEU A 123 2.60 -2.99 1.12
CA LEU A 123 3.94 -3.11 0.55
C LEU A 123 4.97 -3.54 1.61
N GLY A 124 4.86 -2.99 2.82
CA GLY A 124 5.68 -3.41 3.96
C GLY A 124 5.49 -4.88 4.35
N LEU A 125 4.24 -5.35 4.38
CA LEU A 125 3.91 -6.76 4.64
C LEU A 125 4.55 -7.68 3.60
N LEU A 126 4.38 -7.41 2.31
CA LEU A 126 4.96 -8.23 1.24
C LEU A 126 6.49 -8.27 1.32
N LYS A 127 7.14 -7.13 1.58
CA LYS A 127 8.59 -7.09 1.81
C LYS A 127 9.02 -7.97 2.98
N ALA A 128 8.24 -8.03 4.06
CA ALA A 128 8.53 -8.88 5.20
C ALA A 128 8.36 -10.38 4.84
N ILE A 129 7.36 -10.74 4.04
CA ILE A 129 7.15 -12.10 3.54
C ILE A 129 8.29 -12.52 2.60
N ASP A 130 8.73 -11.64 1.70
CA ASP A 130 9.88 -11.88 0.82
C ASP A 130 11.17 -12.10 1.63
N ALA A 131 11.39 -11.28 2.68
CA ALA A 131 12.50 -11.47 3.60
C ALA A 131 12.42 -12.83 4.30
N LYS A 132 11.23 -13.25 4.75
CA LYS A 132 11.01 -14.59 5.33
C LYS A 132 11.37 -15.70 4.33
N GLN A 133 10.94 -15.60 3.07
CA GLN A 133 11.30 -16.56 2.02
C GLN A 133 12.82 -16.64 1.81
N PHE A 134 13.49 -15.50 1.80
CA PHE A 134 14.95 -15.44 1.69
C PHE A 134 15.64 -16.09 2.89
N GLN A 135 15.17 -15.83 4.11
CA GLN A 135 15.74 -16.44 5.32
C GLN A 135 15.57 -17.96 5.35
N ILE A 136 14.41 -18.48 4.92
CA ILE A 136 14.20 -19.93 4.79
C ILE A 136 15.27 -20.56 3.88
N ASN A 137 15.55 -19.95 2.74
CA ASN A 137 16.57 -20.44 1.81
C ASN A 137 17.96 -20.47 2.47
N ASN A 138 18.33 -19.40 3.18
CA ASN A 138 19.62 -19.33 3.86
C ASN A 138 19.74 -20.35 4.98
N ILE A 139 18.70 -20.55 5.80
CA ILE A 139 18.69 -21.55 6.87
C ILE A 139 18.86 -22.96 6.28
N VAL A 140 18.16 -23.28 5.19
CA VAL A 140 18.32 -24.58 4.52
C VAL A 140 19.76 -24.77 4.01
N LYS A 141 20.36 -23.75 3.42
CA LYS A 141 21.77 -23.80 2.96
C LYS A 141 22.75 -24.03 4.10
N LEU A 142 22.58 -23.33 5.24
CA LEU A 142 23.42 -23.50 6.41
C LEU A 142 23.31 -24.92 6.98
N ARG A 143 22.09 -25.45 7.09
CA ARG A 143 21.80 -26.83 7.55
C ARG A 143 22.46 -27.88 6.67
N VAL A 144 22.32 -27.74 5.35
CA VAL A 144 22.94 -28.66 4.39
C VAL A 144 24.47 -28.59 4.46
N ALA A 145 25.05 -27.43 4.76
CA ALA A 145 26.48 -27.26 4.94
C ALA A 145 26.99 -27.71 6.32
N GLY A 146 26.11 -28.09 7.26
CA GLY A 146 26.47 -28.43 8.64
C GLY A 146 26.95 -27.24 9.47
N LEU A 147 26.52 -26.01 9.13
CA LEU A 147 26.93 -24.74 9.76
C LEU A 147 25.83 -24.15 10.65
N ASP A 148 25.13 -24.99 11.41
CA ASP A 148 23.91 -24.62 12.15
C ASP A 148 24.13 -23.54 13.22
N ASP A 149 25.38 -23.33 13.68
CA ASP A 149 25.78 -22.35 14.70
C ASP A 149 27.01 -21.52 14.27
N ALA A 150 26.98 -20.94 13.07
CA ALA A 150 28.09 -20.11 12.60
C ALA A 150 28.17 -18.75 13.34
N GLU A 151 29.20 -18.56 14.16
CA GLU A 151 29.48 -17.29 14.85
C GLU A 151 30.30 -16.33 13.96
N LEU A 152 29.90 -15.05 13.93
CA LEU A 152 30.66 -13.99 13.28
C LEU A 152 31.63 -13.35 14.28
N TYR A 153 32.91 -13.70 14.23
CA TYR A 153 33.94 -12.98 14.98
C TYR A 153 34.39 -11.75 14.20
N SER A 154 34.27 -10.55 14.79
CA SER A 154 35.02 -9.40 14.28
C SER A 154 36.49 -9.61 14.63
N LYS A 155 37.38 -9.51 13.63
CA LYS A 155 38.83 -9.45 13.91
C LYS A 155 39.07 -8.20 14.75
N THR A 156 39.28 -8.38 16.05
CA THR A 156 39.94 -7.35 16.86
C THR A 156 41.41 -7.37 16.45
N SER A 157 41.75 -6.57 15.46
CA SER A 157 43.15 -6.33 15.07
C SER A 157 43.86 -5.67 16.25
N ARG A 158 44.90 -6.33 16.75
CA ARG A 158 45.92 -5.72 17.64
C ARG A 158 46.87 -4.86 16.83
#